data_AF-A0A1S2SW19-F1
#
_entry.id   AF-A0A1S2SW19-F1
#
_cell.length_a   1.000
_cell.length_b   1.000
_cell.length_c   1.000
_cell.angle_alpha   90.00
_cell.angle_beta   90.00
_cell.angle_gamma   90.00
#
_symmetry.space_group_name_H-M   'P 1'
#
loop_
_entity.id
_entity.type
_entity.pdbx_description
1 polymer ?
#
loop_
_entity_poly.entity_id
_entity_poly.type
_entity_poly.pdbx_seq_one_letter_code
_entity_poly.pdbx_strand_id
1 'polypeptide(L)'
;MKSIKTAAVALAAATFLLPVKADEWHVSASYSTDQLRGARVGYRTESTQFSFLDWAGSPQVSLEMGLNHWQDSNDTSDNITALTVSPVFQWQLTESATPLYLEAGIGGSYFDKTRIGDRRLSTQFQFEDRVGLSWQYSADSKARVTVQYSHYSNADIERPNDGLDFYSIYWVLPI
;
A
#
# COMPACT_ATOMS: atom_id res chain seq x y z
N MET A 1 32.92 -22.47 -2.17
CA MET A 1 32.75 -21.08 -1.70
C MET A 1 31.91 -20.35 -2.74
N LYS A 2 30.62 -20.11 -2.48
CA LYS A 2 29.70 -19.43 -3.42
C LYS A 2 29.72 -17.94 -3.10
N SER A 3 30.09 -17.12 -4.08
CA SER A 3 30.12 -15.66 -3.95
C SER A 3 28.69 -15.10 -3.93
N ILE A 4 28.34 -14.40 -2.86
CA ILE A 4 27.14 -13.58 -2.77
C ILE A 4 27.36 -12.37 -3.67
N LYS A 5 26.59 -12.23 -4.75
CA LYS A 5 26.52 -10.99 -5.53
C LYS A 5 25.46 -10.10 -4.88
N THR A 6 25.91 -9.11 -4.12
CA THR A 6 25.07 -8.03 -3.60
C THR A 6 24.59 -7.20 -4.80
N ALA A 7 23.31 -7.33 -5.16
CA ALA A 7 22.69 -6.43 -6.11
C ALA A 7 22.33 -5.14 -5.37
N ALA A 8 23.13 -4.10 -5.56
CA ALA A 8 22.77 -2.76 -5.15
C ALA A 8 21.63 -2.28 -6.05
N VAL A 9 20.41 -2.20 -5.51
CA VAL A 9 19.28 -1.56 -6.18
C VAL A 9 19.48 -0.06 -6.07
N ALA A 10 19.97 0.56 -7.13
CA ALA A 10 19.96 2.00 -7.29
C ALA A 10 18.53 2.43 -7.66
N LEU A 11 17.76 2.89 -6.66
CA LEU A 11 16.46 3.50 -6.87
C LEU A 11 16.69 4.88 -7.51
N ALA A 12 16.59 4.97 -8.83
CA ALA A 12 16.49 6.24 -9.53
C ALA A 12 15.09 6.83 -9.29
N ALA A 13 14.90 7.41 -8.10
CA ALA A 13 13.74 8.24 -7.82
C ALA A 13 13.89 9.53 -8.64
N ALA A 14 13.07 9.67 -9.69
CA ALA A 14 12.79 10.98 -10.28
C ALA A 14 12.18 11.85 -9.18
N THR A 15 13.04 12.63 -8.53
CA THR A 15 12.71 13.50 -7.43
C THR A 15 12.01 14.72 -8.01
N PHE A 16 10.67 14.66 -8.09
CA PHE A 16 9.90 15.88 -7.94
C PHE A 16 10.11 16.32 -6.49
N LEU A 17 10.99 17.30 -6.29
CA LEU A 17 11.24 17.99 -5.02
C LEU A 17 10.00 18.84 -4.67
N LEU A 18 8.89 18.18 -4.36
CA LEU A 18 7.89 18.78 -3.49
C LEU A 18 8.51 18.83 -2.09
N PRO A 19 8.32 19.90 -1.31
CA PRO A 19 8.61 19.84 0.12
C PRO A 19 7.68 18.77 0.71
N VAL A 20 8.18 17.54 0.84
CA VAL A 20 7.42 16.44 1.45
C VAL A 20 7.37 16.72 2.94
N LYS A 21 6.35 17.47 3.34
CA LYS A 21 5.97 17.51 4.74
C LYS A 21 5.24 16.20 5.07
N ALA A 22 5.69 15.60 6.14
CA ALA A 22 5.07 14.43 6.74
C ALA A 22 3.73 14.82 7.34
N ASP A 23 2.68 14.08 7.03
CA ASP A 23 1.35 14.33 7.61
C ASP A 23 0.90 13.13 8.46
N GLU A 24 1.24 11.88 8.08
CA GLU A 24 0.73 10.69 8.79
C GLU A 24 1.65 9.46 8.68
N TRP A 25 1.72 8.64 9.73
CA TRP A 25 2.18 7.23 9.66
C TRP A 25 1.01 6.29 9.92
N HIS A 26 1.10 5.06 9.43
CA HIS A 26 0.13 4.02 9.73
C HIS A 26 0.77 2.66 9.92
N VAL A 27 0.07 1.83 10.68
CA VAL A 27 0.36 0.41 10.81
C VAL A 27 -0.88 -0.39 10.44
N SER A 28 -0.70 -1.56 9.84
CA SER A 28 -1.81 -2.44 9.50
C SER A 28 -1.56 -3.89 9.86
N ALA A 29 -2.65 -4.62 10.05
CA ALA A 29 -2.67 -6.07 10.01
C ALA A 29 -3.45 -6.51 8.76
N SER A 30 -2.93 -7.52 8.07
CA SER A 30 -3.42 -7.99 6.78
C SER A 30 -3.65 -9.50 6.78
N TYR A 31 -4.69 -9.93 6.09
CA TYR A 31 -5.05 -11.32 5.87
C TYR A 31 -5.38 -11.57 4.39
N SER A 32 -4.95 -12.70 3.87
CA SER A 32 -5.28 -13.20 2.53
C SER A 32 -6.06 -14.51 2.63
N THR A 33 -7.02 -14.72 1.73
CA THR A 33 -7.72 -16.00 1.59
C THR A 33 -6.80 -17.14 1.16
N ASP A 34 -5.62 -16.81 0.61
CA ASP A 34 -4.56 -17.76 0.25
C ASP A 34 -3.69 -18.17 1.46
N GLN A 35 -4.24 -18.10 2.67
CA GLN A 35 -3.57 -18.43 3.94
C GLN A 35 -2.33 -17.56 4.24
N LEU A 36 -2.26 -16.35 3.71
CA LEU A 36 -1.20 -15.40 4.06
C LEU A 36 -1.68 -14.43 5.13
N ARG A 37 -0.76 -14.00 5.99
CA ARG A 37 -1.00 -12.94 6.97
C ARG A 37 0.22 -12.06 7.11
N GLY A 38 0.04 -10.84 7.57
CA GLY A 38 1.17 -9.97 7.79
C GLY A 38 0.80 -8.60 8.30
N ALA A 39 1.75 -7.69 8.17
CA ALA A 39 1.61 -6.33 8.62
C ALA A 39 2.30 -5.36 7.66
N ARG A 40 1.87 -4.10 7.73
CA ARG A 40 2.49 -2.99 7.03
C ARG A 40 2.84 -1.89 8.02
N VAL A 41 3.95 -1.21 7.77
CA VAL A 41 4.20 0.15 8.27
C VAL A 41 4.27 1.05 7.06
N GLY A 42 3.55 2.17 7.10
CA GLY A 42 3.52 3.12 6.00
C GLY A 42 3.61 4.56 6.45
N TYR A 43 3.96 5.38 5.48
CA TYR A 43 4.14 6.81 5.60
C TYR A 43 3.39 7.50 4.48
N ARG A 44 2.58 8.49 4.82
CA ARG A 44 1.76 9.26 3.88
C ARG A 44 2.16 10.74 3.94
N THR A 45 2.35 11.30 2.75
CA THR A 45 2.72 12.69 2.54
C THR A 45 1.52 13.62 2.69
N GLU A 46 1.77 14.92 2.95
CA GLU A 46 0.73 15.95 2.97
C GLU A 46 -0.10 15.91 1.69
N SER A 47 -1.42 15.95 1.85
CA SER A 47 -2.32 15.86 0.71
C SER A 47 -2.31 17.15 -0.09
N THR A 48 -2.34 17.03 -1.41
CA THR A 48 -2.59 18.14 -2.32
C THR A 48 -3.97 17.96 -2.94
N GLN A 49 -4.70 19.07 -3.08
CA GLN A 49 -5.97 19.03 -3.79
C GLN A 49 -5.67 18.93 -5.28
N PHE A 50 -6.07 17.82 -5.90
CA PHE A 50 -5.76 17.55 -7.29
C PHE A 50 -7.06 17.51 -8.11
N SER A 51 -7.26 18.52 -8.95
CA SER A 51 -8.37 18.60 -9.90
C SER A 51 -7.92 18.05 -11.26
N PHE A 52 -7.94 16.72 -11.41
CA PHE A 52 -7.52 16.05 -12.66
C PHE A 52 -8.70 15.78 -13.61
N LEU A 53 -9.86 15.46 -13.07
CA LEU A 53 -10.98 14.90 -13.83
C LEU A 53 -12.30 15.40 -13.26
N ASP A 54 -13.03 16.23 -14.01
CA ASP A 54 -14.32 16.78 -13.59
C ASP A 54 -15.34 15.70 -13.18
N TRP A 55 -15.23 14.50 -13.77
CA TRP A 55 -16.12 13.36 -13.46
C TRP A 55 -15.78 12.65 -12.14
N ALA A 56 -14.53 12.73 -11.69
CA ALA A 56 -14.05 12.04 -10.48
C ALA A 56 -14.19 12.90 -9.22
N GLY A 57 -14.75 14.11 -9.34
CA GLY A 57 -14.85 15.08 -8.25
C GLY A 57 -13.50 15.70 -7.88
N SER A 58 -13.34 16.06 -6.60
CA SER A 58 -12.14 16.73 -6.08
C SER A 58 -11.49 15.94 -4.95
N PRO A 59 -10.87 14.78 -5.23
CA PRO A 59 -10.17 14.02 -4.21
C PRO A 59 -8.96 14.78 -3.67
N GLN A 60 -8.66 14.55 -2.40
CA GLN A 60 -7.33 14.81 -1.86
C GLN A 60 -6.38 13.74 -2.38
N VAL A 61 -5.19 14.14 -2.81
CA VAL A 61 -4.18 13.21 -3.33
C VAL A 61 -2.94 13.28 -2.46
N SER A 62 -2.50 12.13 -1.98
CA SER A 62 -1.24 11.99 -1.24
C SER A 62 -0.41 10.88 -1.87
N LEU A 63 0.91 10.98 -1.73
CA LEU A 63 1.80 9.85 -1.98
C LEU A 63 1.96 9.03 -0.71
N GLU A 64 1.90 7.71 -0.83
CA GLU A 64 2.13 6.78 0.27
C GLU A 64 3.28 5.83 -0.06
N MET A 65 4.19 5.65 0.89
CA MET A 65 5.23 4.63 0.87
C MET A 65 4.95 3.59 1.96
N GLY A 66 5.23 2.31 1.69
CA GLY A 66 4.98 1.23 2.64
C GLY A 66 6.06 0.17 2.64
N LEU A 67 6.31 -0.40 3.83
CA LEU A 67 7.03 -1.65 4.02
C LEU A 67 6.05 -2.70 4.50
N ASN A 68 5.88 -3.75 3.70
CA ASN A 68 4.95 -4.85 3.95
C ASN A 68 5.75 -6.10 4.23
N HIS A 69 5.30 -6.90 5.19
CA HIS A 69 5.84 -8.23 5.44
C HIS A 69 4.69 -9.20 5.61
N TRP A 70 4.64 -10.21 4.74
CA TRP A 70 3.64 -11.27 4.77
C TRP A 70 4.31 -12.63 4.88
N GLN A 71 3.63 -13.57 5.51
CA GLN A 71 4.08 -14.93 5.73
C GLN A 71 2.94 -15.91 5.46
N ASP A 72 3.29 -17.12 5.04
CA ASP A 72 2.36 -18.23 5.01
C ASP A 72 1.95 -18.56 6.46
N SER A 73 0.65 -18.72 6.68
CA SER A 73 0.08 -19.04 8.00
C SER A 73 0.40 -20.47 8.43
N ASN A 74 0.63 -21.38 7.48
CA ASN A 74 0.98 -22.77 7.71
C ASN A 74 2.50 -23.00 7.81
N ASP A 75 3.31 -22.15 7.17
CA ASP A 75 4.77 -22.17 7.26
C ASP A 75 5.35 -20.75 7.36
N THR A 76 5.62 -20.29 8.59
CA THR A 76 6.14 -18.94 8.81
C THR A 76 7.55 -18.71 8.26
N SER A 77 8.28 -19.78 7.89
CA SER A 77 9.59 -19.66 7.23
C SER A 77 9.44 -19.23 5.77
N ASP A 78 8.28 -19.48 5.16
CA ASP A 78 7.90 -18.91 3.88
C ASP A 78 7.25 -17.54 4.09
N ASN A 79 7.93 -16.52 3.61
CA ASN A 79 7.59 -15.12 3.82
C ASN A 79 8.07 -14.29 2.65
N ILE A 80 7.51 -13.10 2.53
CA ILE A 80 7.84 -12.15 1.48
C ILE A 80 7.73 -10.75 2.03
N THR A 81 8.64 -9.89 1.60
CA THR A 81 8.70 -8.48 2.00
C THR A 81 8.57 -7.62 0.75
N ALA A 82 7.75 -6.58 0.82
CA ALA A 82 7.52 -5.68 -0.30
C ALA A 82 7.63 -4.22 0.11
N LEU A 83 8.37 -3.45 -0.69
CA LEU A 83 8.33 -2.00 -0.67
C LEU A 83 7.27 -1.52 -1.65
N THR A 84 6.41 -0.60 -1.22
CA THR A 84 5.31 -0.06 -2.03
C THR A 84 5.40 1.46 -2.11
N VAL A 85 5.03 2.00 -3.27
CA VAL A 85 4.87 3.44 -3.50
C VAL A 85 3.65 3.65 -4.37
N SER A 86 2.66 4.36 -3.85
CA SER A 86 1.36 4.46 -4.49
C SER A 86 0.71 5.82 -4.22
N PRO A 87 0.19 6.53 -5.22
CA PRO A 87 -0.75 7.63 -4.98
C PRO A 87 -1.99 7.08 -4.25
N VAL A 88 -2.56 7.88 -3.35
CA VAL A 88 -3.84 7.65 -2.68
C VAL A 88 -4.75 8.81 -3.01
N PHE A 89 -5.87 8.50 -3.63
CA PHE A 89 -7.00 9.42 -3.80
C PHE A 89 -7.96 9.20 -2.64
N GLN A 90 -8.33 10.27 -1.94
CA GLN A 90 -9.24 10.24 -0.80
C GLN A 90 -10.42 11.18 -1.05
N TRP A 91 -11.64 10.64 -1.03
CA TRP A 91 -12.89 11.38 -1.14
C TRP A 91 -13.60 11.39 0.20
N GLN A 92 -14.00 12.57 0.66
CA GLN A 92 -14.83 12.70 1.85
C GLN A 92 -16.28 12.38 1.52
N LEU A 93 -16.86 11.41 2.22
CA LEU A 93 -18.23 10.92 2.00
C LEU A 93 -19.24 11.57 2.93
N THR A 94 -18.81 12.05 4.10
CA THR A 94 -19.70 12.64 5.11
C THR A 94 -19.19 13.99 5.58
N GLU A 95 -20.11 14.92 5.81
CA GLU A 95 -19.82 16.24 6.38
C GLU A 95 -20.09 16.21 7.90
N SER A 96 -19.09 15.81 8.68
CA SER A 96 -19.17 15.77 10.14
C SER A 96 -17.82 16.10 10.79
N ALA A 97 -17.78 16.21 12.12
CA ALA A 97 -16.54 16.34 12.88
C ALA A 97 -15.66 15.07 12.84
N THR A 98 -16.24 13.92 12.45
CA THR A 98 -15.61 12.60 12.37
C THR A 98 -15.94 11.96 11.02
N PRO A 99 -15.41 12.54 9.92
CA PRO A 99 -15.80 12.18 8.57
C PRO A 99 -15.40 10.75 8.17
N LEU A 100 -16.17 10.19 7.24
CA LEU A 100 -15.87 8.96 6.53
C LEU A 100 -15.28 9.29 5.16
N TYR A 101 -14.29 8.52 4.75
CA TYR A 101 -13.59 8.68 3.48
C TYR A 101 -13.59 7.39 2.67
N LEU A 102 -13.69 7.52 1.35
CA LEU A 102 -13.32 6.50 0.39
C LEU A 102 -11.87 6.74 -0.04
N GLU A 103 -11.04 5.70 -0.01
CA GLU A 103 -9.66 5.72 -0.51
C GLU A 103 -9.51 4.77 -1.70
N ALA A 104 -8.79 5.19 -2.73
CA ALA A 104 -8.37 4.32 -3.83
C ALA A 104 -6.97 4.70 -4.32
N GLY A 105 -6.26 3.75 -4.92
CA GLY A 105 -4.94 4.01 -5.48
C GLY A 105 -4.46 2.91 -6.41
N ILE A 106 -3.62 3.29 -7.35
CA ILE A 106 -2.88 2.39 -8.24
C ILE A 106 -1.42 2.83 -8.16
N GLY A 107 -0.53 1.93 -7.77
CA GLY A 107 0.89 2.22 -7.73
C GLY A 107 1.76 1.01 -7.98
N GLY A 108 2.99 1.09 -7.49
CA GLY A 108 4.04 0.12 -7.78
C GLY A 108 4.63 -0.47 -6.52
N SER A 109 5.12 -1.69 -6.64
CA SER A 109 5.70 -2.43 -5.54
C SER A 109 6.87 -3.29 -6.01
N TYR A 110 7.81 -3.52 -5.10
CA TYR A 110 8.98 -4.35 -5.33
C TYR A 110 9.13 -5.36 -4.20
N PHE A 111 8.98 -6.63 -4.56
CA PHE A 111 9.05 -7.77 -3.67
C PHE A 111 10.47 -8.33 -3.61
N ASP A 112 10.91 -8.81 -2.45
CA ASP A 112 12.20 -9.48 -2.29
C ASP A 112 12.24 -10.86 -2.94
N LYS A 113 11.08 -11.54 -3.07
CA LYS A 113 10.91 -12.82 -3.75
C LYS A 113 9.79 -12.74 -4.80
N THR A 114 9.65 -13.81 -5.58
CA THR A 114 8.60 -13.94 -6.62
C THR A 114 7.64 -15.09 -6.35
N ARG A 115 7.71 -15.68 -5.14
CA ARG A 115 6.90 -16.80 -4.70
C ARG A 115 6.66 -16.70 -3.19
N ILE A 116 5.45 -17.03 -2.77
CA ILE A 116 5.06 -17.23 -1.37
C ILE A 116 3.90 -18.25 -1.33
N GLY A 117 4.00 -19.26 -0.47
CA GLY A 117 3.10 -20.40 -0.47
C GLY A 117 3.02 -21.05 -1.86
N ASP A 118 1.80 -21.26 -2.34
CA ASP A 118 1.54 -21.81 -3.67
C ASP A 118 1.49 -20.76 -4.80
N ARG A 119 1.62 -19.47 -4.46
CA ARG A 119 1.48 -18.35 -5.40
C ARG A 119 2.80 -18.05 -6.11
N ARG A 120 2.75 -17.95 -7.44
CA ARG A 120 3.87 -17.59 -8.33
C ARG A 120 3.59 -16.27 -9.03
N LEU A 121 4.42 -15.27 -8.74
CA LEU A 121 4.28 -13.89 -9.21
C LEU A 121 5.13 -13.56 -10.44
N SER A 122 6.09 -14.43 -10.77
CA SER A 122 7.10 -14.32 -11.84
C SER A 122 8.08 -13.15 -11.73
N THR A 123 7.62 -11.94 -11.47
CA THR A 123 8.43 -10.72 -11.37
C THR A 123 8.52 -10.23 -9.92
N GLN A 124 9.61 -9.56 -9.56
CA GLN A 124 9.70 -8.86 -8.27
C GLN A 124 8.87 -7.58 -8.26
N PHE A 125 8.78 -6.91 -9.41
CA PHE A 125 7.89 -5.78 -9.58
C PHE A 125 6.44 -6.26 -9.71
N GLN A 126 5.53 -5.66 -8.96
CA GLN A 126 4.08 -5.86 -9.06
C GLN A 126 3.39 -4.48 -9.01
N PHE A 127 2.28 -4.30 -9.71
CA PHE A 127 1.36 -3.20 -9.45
C PHE A 127 0.66 -3.41 -8.10
N GLU A 128 0.33 -2.33 -7.40
CA GLU A 128 -0.53 -2.33 -6.21
C GLU A 128 -1.82 -1.59 -6.55
N ASP A 129 -2.93 -2.31 -6.63
CA ASP A 129 -4.26 -1.74 -6.71
C ASP A 129 -4.91 -1.81 -5.33
N ARG A 130 -5.53 -0.73 -4.87
CA ARG A 130 -6.15 -0.69 -3.53
C ARG A 130 -7.40 0.17 -3.48
N VAL A 131 -8.32 -0.25 -2.62
CA VAL A 131 -9.55 0.48 -2.28
C VAL A 131 -9.89 0.27 -0.81
N GLY A 132 -10.35 1.31 -0.12
CA GLY A 132 -10.69 1.20 1.29
C GLY A 132 -11.66 2.27 1.78
N LEU A 133 -12.22 2.05 2.97
CA LEU A 133 -13.02 3.02 3.71
C LEU A 133 -12.25 3.42 4.96
N SER A 134 -12.02 4.72 5.12
CA SER A 134 -11.30 5.29 6.26
C SER A 134 -12.25 6.13 7.11
N TRP A 135 -12.39 5.81 8.38
CA TRP A 135 -13.19 6.59 9.31
C TRP A 135 -12.29 7.36 10.27
N GLN A 136 -12.40 8.69 10.24
CA GLN A 136 -11.80 9.54 11.25
C GLN A 136 -12.65 9.50 12.52
N TYR A 137 -12.18 8.78 13.53
CA TYR A 137 -12.93 8.59 14.77
C TYR A 137 -12.65 9.67 15.83
N SER A 138 -11.67 10.55 15.60
CA SER A 138 -11.35 11.68 16.48
C SER A 138 -11.31 12.99 15.70
N ALA A 139 -12.07 13.99 16.16
CA ALA A 139 -12.02 15.33 15.60
C ALA A 139 -10.71 16.06 15.95
N ASP A 140 -10.19 15.82 17.17
CA ASP A 140 -9.02 16.53 17.69
C ASP A 140 -7.71 16.00 17.08
N SER A 141 -7.48 14.68 17.19
CA SER A 141 -6.24 14.08 16.70
C SER A 141 -6.27 13.76 15.21
N LYS A 142 -7.45 13.80 14.58
CA LYS A 142 -7.71 13.35 13.20
C LYS A 142 -7.34 11.89 12.94
N ALA A 143 -7.14 11.08 14.00
CA ALA A 143 -6.79 9.68 13.87
C ALA A 143 -7.89 8.89 13.16
N ARG A 144 -7.49 7.91 12.35
CA ARG A 144 -8.41 7.13 11.50
C ARG A 144 -8.20 5.64 11.64
N VAL A 145 -9.27 4.89 11.40
CA VAL A 145 -9.22 3.45 11.14
C VAL A 145 -9.63 3.22 9.69
N THR A 146 -8.84 2.47 8.94
CA THR A 146 -9.15 2.14 7.54
C THR A 146 -9.31 0.65 7.37
N VAL A 147 -10.38 0.21 6.70
CA VAL A 147 -10.49 -1.14 6.15
C VAL A 147 -10.21 -1.06 4.66
N GLN A 148 -9.28 -1.86 4.17
CA GLN A 148 -8.80 -1.79 2.78
C GLN A 148 -8.64 -3.18 2.18
N TYR A 149 -8.99 -3.30 0.92
CA TYR A 149 -8.60 -4.39 0.04
C TYR A 149 -7.46 -3.93 -0.88
N SER A 150 -6.47 -4.79 -1.08
CA SER A 150 -5.36 -4.56 -2.00
C SER A 150 -5.07 -5.80 -2.83
N HIS A 151 -4.77 -5.59 -4.11
CA HIS A 151 -4.38 -6.61 -5.07
C HIS A 151 -3.00 -6.28 -5.64
N TYR A 152 -2.14 -7.30 -5.74
CA TYR A 152 -0.81 -7.21 -6.33
C TYR A 152 -0.67 -8.16 -7.50
N SER A 153 -0.30 -7.66 -8.67
CA SER A 153 -0.02 -8.48 -9.86
C SER A 153 0.90 -7.78 -10.84
N ASN A 154 1.44 -8.51 -11.83
CA ASN A 154 2.35 -7.95 -12.83
C ASN A 154 1.65 -7.63 -14.16
N ALA A 155 0.32 -7.62 -14.18
CA ALA A 155 -0.49 -7.41 -15.39
C ALA A 155 -0.13 -8.34 -16.56
N ASP A 156 0.28 -9.59 -16.26
CA ASP A 156 0.72 -10.59 -17.23
C ASP A 156 1.95 -10.20 -18.07
N ILE A 157 2.78 -9.25 -17.59
CA ILE A 157 4.09 -8.98 -18.17
C ILE A 157 4.93 -10.28 -18.23
N GLU A 158 4.81 -11.12 -17.20
CA GLU A 158 5.37 -12.48 -17.19
C GLU A 158 4.42 -13.46 -16.49
N ARG A 159 4.27 -14.67 -17.05
CA ARG A 159 3.40 -15.73 -16.54
C ARG A 159 4.20 -16.88 -15.93
N PRO A 160 3.67 -17.57 -14.88
CA PRO A 160 2.37 -17.35 -14.24
C PRO A 160 2.32 -16.06 -13.41
N ASN A 161 1.14 -15.46 -13.31
CA ASN A 161 0.88 -14.24 -12.55
C ASN A 161 -0.30 -14.51 -11.64
N ASP A 162 -0.07 -15.29 -10.59
CA ASP A 162 -1.15 -15.71 -9.70
C ASP A 162 -1.72 -14.49 -8.96
N GLY A 163 -0.86 -13.53 -8.62
CA GLY A 163 -1.19 -12.33 -7.85
C GLY A 163 -1.39 -12.61 -6.36
N LEU A 164 -1.53 -11.55 -5.56
CA LEU A 164 -1.81 -11.61 -4.13
C LEU A 164 -2.94 -10.65 -3.74
N ASP A 165 -3.87 -11.14 -2.94
CA ASP A 165 -5.00 -10.37 -2.44
C ASP A 165 -4.97 -10.26 -0.91
N PHE A 166 -5.14 -9.05 -0.38
CA PHE A 166 -5.16 -8.82 1.06
C PHE A 166 -6.33 -7.94 1.50
N TYR A 167 -6.96 -8.35 2.59
CA TYR A 167 -7.86 -7.53 3.38
C TYR A 167 -7.12 -7.05 4.63
N SER A 168 -7.18 -5.75 4.89
CA SER A 168 -6.35 -5.13 5.90
C SER A 168 -7.14 -4.14 6.75
N ILE A 169 -6.78 -4.06 8.03
CA ILE A 169 -7.18 -3.00 8.93
C ILE A 169 -5.98 -2.14 9.28
N TYR A 170 -6.12 -0.82 9.16
CA TYR A 170 -5.08 0.16 9.40
C TYR A 170 -5.46 1.05 10.58
N TRP A 171 -4.45 1.41 11.36
CA TRP A 171 -4.50 2.54 12.29
C TRP A 171 -3.64 3.66 11.72
N VAL A 172 -4.28 4.80 11.45
CA VAL A 172 -3.66 5.98 10.86
C VAL A 172 -3.45 7.01 11.95
N LEU A 173 -2.21 7.45 12.10
CA LEU A 173 -1.73 8.34 13.14
C LEU A 173 -1.17 9.62 12.48
N PRO A 174 -1.91 10.74 12.55
CA PRO A 174 -1.42 12.04 12.11
C PRO A 174 -0.24 12.53 12.96
N ILE A 175 0.63 13.36 12.38
CA ILE A 175 1.87 13.88 12.98
C ILE A 175 1.82 15.38 13.17
#